data_AF-A0A370BBC4-F1
#
_entry.id   AF-A0A370BBC4-F1
#
_cell.length_a   1.000
_cell.length_b   1.000
_cell.length_c   1.000
_cell.angle_alpha   90.00
_cell.angle_beta   90.00
_cell.angle_gamma   90.00
#
_symmetry.space_group_name_H-M   'P 1'
#
loop_
_entity.id
_entity.type
_entity.pdbx_description
1 polymer ?
#
loop_
_entity_poly.entity_id
_entity_poly.type
_entity_poly.pdbx_seq_one_letter_code
_entity_poly.pdbx_strand_id
1 'polypeptide(L)'
;MPGPLPSEDRRRRNAPTIPTTKLPVSGRTEPAPRVPAWVKLGKAGRAWWKWAWATPQACAWAPGHESMLARRAALEDDLAALATVDSLDATELLSALDDDEFRTVRDLVGRLAALATGRLAIFREMRELDDRLGLTPKGMAALRWTIVPDPVQQDAGAGADGVTDLTSRRRKLTDAS
;
A
#
# COMPACT_ATOMS: atom_id res chain seq x y z
N MET A 1 45.63 -12.53 19.63
CA MET A 1 45.46 -11.56 18.53
C MET A 1 44.09 -11.81 17.90
N PRO A 2 43.15 -10.86 17.94
CA PRO A 2 41.90 -10.98 17.19
C PRO A 2 42.21 -10.93 15.68
N GLY A 3 41.57 -11.78 14.90
CA GLY A 3 41.78 -11.88 13.45
C GLY A 3 41.34 -10.62 12.69
N PRO A 4 41.78 -10.45 11.44
CA PRO A 4 41.46 -9.28 10.64
C PRO A 4 39.94 -9.14 10.43
N LEU A 5 39.49 -7.88 10.39
CA LEU A 5 38.11 -7.52 10.13
C LEU A 5 37.65 -8.12 8.78
N PRO A 6 36.43 -8.70 8.70
CA PRO A 6 35.91 -9.24 7.46
C PRO A 6 35.88 -8.18 6.35
N SER A 7 36.39 -8.52 5.16
CA SER A 7 36.36 -7.63 3.99
C SER A 7 34.94 -7.42 3.45
N GLU A 8 34.63 -6.20 3.00
CA GLU A 8 33.33 -5.83 2.44
C GLU A 8 33.02 -6.59 1.13
N ASP A 9 34.06 -6.91 0.35
CA ASP A 9 33.94 -7.63 -0.93
C ASP A 9 33.80 -9.16 -0.79
N ARG A 10 33.51 -9.66 0.42
CA ARG A 10 33.38 -11.09 0.66
C ARG A 10 32.15 -11.64 -0.06
N ARG A 11 32.38 -12.23 -1.26
CA ARG A 11 31.40 -13.04 -1.98
C ARG A 11 30.78 -14.07 -1.03
N ARG A 12 29.50 -13.88 -0.69
CA ARG A 12 28.74 -14.81 0.14
C ARG A 12 28.57 -16.11 -0.66
N ARG A 13 29.05 -17.23 -0.11
CA ARG A 13 28.87 -18.57 -0.69
C ARG A 13 27.41 -19.00 -0.71
N ASN A 14 26.59 -18.45 0.18
CA ASN A 14 25.15 -18.72 0.27
C ASN A 14 24.39 -17.60 -0.45
N ALA A 15 24.50 -17.54 -1.78
CA ALA A 15 23.57 -16.73 -2.56
C ALA A 15 22.16 -17.33 -2.40
N PRO A 16 21.11 -16.53 -2.13
CA PRO A 16 19.74 -17.04 -2.06
C PRO A 16 19.41 -17.78 -3.36
N THR A 17 19.12 -19.07 -3.28
CA THR A 17 18.80 -19.89 -4.46
C THR A 17 17.45 -19.50 -5.08
N ILE A 18 16.58 -18.85 -4.31
CA ILE A 18 15.27 -18.41 -4.78
C ILE A 18 15.31 -16.89 -4.99
N PRO A 19 14.95 -16.40 -6.18
CA PRO A 19 15.05 -14.98 -6.52
C PRO A 19 14.25 -14.10 -5.56
N THR A 20 14.85 -12.98 -5.16
CA THR A 20 14.18 -11.91 -4.42
C THR A 20 13.68 -10.86 -5.41
N THR A 21 12.47 -10.34 -5.17
CA THR A 21 11.89 -9.28 -5.99
C THR A 21 12.40 -7.92 -5.50
N LYS A 22 12.97 -7.14 -6.40
CA LYS A 22 13.44 -5.78 -6.11
C LYS A 22 12.34 -4.78 -6.44
N LEU A 23 11.94 -3.96 -5.45
CA LEU A 23 10.91 -2.93 -5.60
C LEU A 23 11.58 -1.55 -5.64
N PRO A 24 11.23 -0.67 -6.60
CA PRO A 24 11.78 0.68 -6.65
C PRO A 24 11.28 1.52 -5.47
N VAL A 25 12.15 2.34 -4.89
CA VAL A 25 11.81 3.21 -3.75
C VAL A 25 10.78 4.29 -4.11
N SER A 26 10.79 4.76 -5.36
CA SER A 26 9.75 5.66 -5.88
C SER A 26 8.37 5.01 -5.94
N GLY A 27 8.31 3.67 -5.93
CA GLY A 27 7.10 2.88 -6.05
C GLY A 27 6.37 3.07 -7.38
N ARG A 28 5.04 2.90 -7.35
CA ARG A 28 4.23 2.95 -8.56
C ARG A 28 4.06 4.40 -9.00
N THR A 29 4.45 4.69 -10.24
CA THR A 29 4.34 6.04 -10.85
C THR A 29 2.96 6.32 -11.44
N GLU A 30 2.21 5.28 -11.76
CA GLU A 30 0.85 5.41 -12.26
C GLU A 30 -0.11 5.91 -11.17
N PRO A 31 -1.16 6.66 -11.54
CA PRO A 31 -2.20 7.04 -10.61
C PRO A 31 -2.83 5.83 -9.91
N ALA A 32 -3.14 5.98 -8.62
CA ALA A 32 -3.88 4.96 -7.89
C ALA A 32 -5.19 4.63 -8.64
N PRO A 33 -5.49 3.34 -8.86
CA PRO A 33 -6.70 2.94 -9.55
C PRO A 33 -7.92 3.41 -8.77
N ARG A 34 -9.02 3.64 -9.50
CA ARG A 34 -10.30 3.95 -8.88
C ARG A 34 -10.74 2.76 -8.02
N VAL A 35 -11.30 3.06 -6.84
CA VAL A 35 -11.91 2.05 -5.97
C VAL A 35 -12.96 1.25 -6.75
N PRO A 36 -12.94 -0.09 -6.70
CA PRO A 36 -13.92 -0.91 -7.42
C PRO A 36 -15.36 -0.55 -7.04
N ALA A 37 -16.27 -0.56 -8.01
CA ALA A 37 -17.65 -0.10 -7.81
C ALA A 37 -18.45 -0.93 -6.79
N TRP A 38 -18.06 -2.17 -6.53
CA TRP A 38 -18.69 -3.07 -5.56
C TRP A 38 -18.24 -2.81 -4.11
N VAL A 39 -17.24 -1.95 -3.90
CA VAL A 39 -16.76 -1.56 -2.57
C VAL A 39 -17.23 -0.14 -2.27
N LYS A 40 -17.86 0.04 -1.11
CA LYS A 40 -18.14 1.37 -0.56
C LYS A 40 -17.08 1.71 0.47
N LEU A 41 -16.17 2.63 0.14
CA LEU A 41 -15.17 3.14 1.07
C LEU A 41 -15.55 4.54 1.55
N GLY A 42 -15.45 4.74 2.86
CA GLY A 42 -15.58 6.02 3.54
C GLY A 42 -14.35 6.91 3.37
N LYS A 43 -14.20 7.91 4.22
CA LYS A 43 -13.08 8.87 4.13
C LYS A 43 -11.76 8.21 4.52
N ALA A 44 -11.75 7.42 5.59
CA ALA A 44 -10.54 6.79 6.11
C ALA A 44 -10.04 5.71 5.15
N GLY A 45 -10.94 4.85 4.67
CA GLY A 45 -10.61 3.80 3.71
C GLY A 45 -10.11 4.34 2.37
N ARG A 46 -10.70 5.44 1.84
CA ARG A 46 -10.19 6.07 0.61
C ARG A 46 -8.81 6.71 0.78
N ALA A 47 -8.54 7.30 1.94
CA ALA A 47 -7.22 7.84 2.23
C ALA A 47 -6.17 6.72 2.28
N TRP A 48 -6.49 5.61 2.95
CA TRP A 48 -5.63 4.44 2.99
C TRP A 48 -5.43 3.80 1.61
N TRP A 49 -6.49 3.66 0.81
CA TRP A 49 -6.41 3.14 -0.56
C TRP A 49 -5.43 3.95 -1.41
N LYS A 50 -5.55 5.28 -1.38
CA LYS A 50 -4.64 6.18 -2.11
C LYS A 50 -3.19 6.03 -1.63
N TRP A 51 -2.99 5.94 -0.32
CA TRP A 51 -1.66 5.75 0.26
C TRP A 51 -1.04 4.40 -0.15
N ALA A 52 -1.81 3.32 -0.05
CA ALA A 52 -1.33 1.97 -0.32
C ALA A 52 -0.78 1.85 -1.75
N TRP A 53 -1.48 2.41 -2.73
CA TRP A 53 -1.03 2.44 -4.13
C TRP A 53 0.17 3.34 -4.41
N ALA A 54 0.55 4.23 -3.49
CA ALA A 54 1.75 5.07 -3.60
C ALA A 54 3.00 4.40 -2.99
N THR A 55 2.86 3.21 -2.40
CA THR A 55 3.99 2.49 -1.79
C THR A 55 4.83 1.73 -2.83
N PRO A 56 6.11 1.45 -2.54
CA PRO A 56 6.94 0.53 -3.34
C PRO A 56 6.31 -0.84 -3.62
N GLN A 57 5.58 -1.37 -2.62
CA GLN A 57 4.88 -2.64 -2.66
C GLN A 57 3.85 -2.71 -3.78
N ALA A 58 3.24 -1.57 -4.12
CA ALA A 58 2.22 -1.48 -5.16
C ALA A 58 2.72 -1.89 -6.54
N CYS A 59 4.04 -1.81 -6.80
CA CYS A 59 4.66 -2.29 -8.05
C CYS A 59 4.57 -3.81 -8.23
N ALA A 60 4.42 -4.57 -7.15
CA ALA A 60 4.40 -6.03 -7.20
C ALA A 60 3.00 -6.64 -7.05
N TRP A 61 1.97 -5.82 -6.80
CA TRP A 61 0.59 -6.32 -6.74
C TRP A 61 0.06 -6.63 -8.15
N ALA A 62 -0.41 -7.86 -8.32
CA ALA A 62 -1.01 -8.35 -9.56
C ALA A 62 -2.54 -8.18 -9.55
N PRO A 63 -3.21 -8.27 -10.73
CA PRO A 63 -4.66 -8.37 -10.80
C PRO A 63 -5.17 -9.49 -9.87
N GLY A 64 -6.15 -9.17 -9.04
CA GLY A 64 -6.69 -10.02 -7.97
C GLY A 64 -6.44 -9.46 -6.56
N HIS A 65 -5.37 -8.70 -6.35
CA HIS A 65 -5.06 -8.08 -5.05
C HIS A 65 -6.04 -6.95 -4.68
N GLU A 66 -6.82 -6.43 -5.64
CA GLU A 66 -7.76 -5.35 -5.41
C GLU A 66 -8.79 -5.71 -4.34
N SER A 67 -9.19 -6.98 -4.26
CA SER A 67 -10.16 -7.44 -3.26
C SER A 67 -9.60 -7.38 -1.83
N MET A 68 -8.35 -7.80 -1.65
CA MET A 68 -7.65 -7.73 -0.37
C MET A 68 -7.35 -6.30 0.04
N LEU A 69 -6.91 -5.46 -0.91
CA LEU A 69 -6.69 -4.03 -0.70
C LEU A 69 -7.99 -3.32 -0.32
N ALA A 70 -9.10 -3.66 -0.98
CA ALA A 70 -10.41 -3.08 -0.70
C ALA A 70 -10.89 -3.47 0.70
N ARG A 71 -10.75 -4.75 1.08
CA ARG A 71 -11.08 -5.20 2.43
C ARG A 71 -10.22 -4.49 3.47
N ARG A 72 -8.90 -4.41 3.25
CA ARG A 72 -7.99 -3.73 4.16
C ARG A 72 -8.30 -2.25 4.30
N ALA A 73 -8.67 -1.58 3.22
CA ALA A 73 -9.11 -0.19 3.23
C ALA A 73 -10.41 -0.02 4.04
N ALA A 74 -11.39 -0.91 3.88
CA ALA A 74 -12.66 -0.85 4.60
C ALA A 74 -12.47 -0.95 6.12
N LEU A 75 -11.48 -1.72 6.60
CA LEU A 75 -11.17 -1.82 8.03
C LEU A 75 -10.76 -0.48 8.67
N GLU A 76 -10.24 0.48 7.89
CA GLU A 76 -9.98 1.84 8.38
C GLU A 76 -11.27 2.62 8.65
N ASP A 77 -12.29 2.40 7.81
CA ASP A 77 -13.62 2.99 8.03
C ASP A 77 -14.31 2.34 9.24
N ASP A 78 -14.19 1.02 9.40
CA ASP A 78 -14.72 0.29 10.56
C ASP A 78 -14.08 0.80 11.87
N LEU A 79 -12.75 1.02 11.86
CA LEU A 79 -12.03 1.58 13.01
C LEU A 79 -12.44 3.02 13.31
N ALA A 80 -12.63 3.85 12.28
CA ALA A 80 -13.11 5.22 12.43
C ALA A 80 -14.55 5.26 12.98
N ALA A 81 -15.40 4.31 12.59
CA ALA A 81 -16.75 4.18 13.11
C ALA A 81 -16.74 3.81 14.61
N LEU A 82 -15.90 2.86 15.04
CA LEU A 82 -15.74 2.51 16.45
C LEU A 82 -15.31 3.70 17.31
N ALA A 83 -14.32 4.47 16.85
CA ALA A 83 -13.87 5.67 17.56
C ALA A 83 -14.99 6.72 17.70
N THR A 84 -15.90 6.79 16.73
CA THR A 84 -17.07 7.67 16.80
C THR A 84 -18.07 7.18 17.85
N VAL A 85 -18.35 5.87 17.90
CA VAL A 85 -19.27 5.28 18.90
C VAL A 85 -18.75 5.49 20.32
N ASP A 86 -17.45 5.31 20.56
CA ASP A 86 -16.83 5.55 21.87
C ASP A 86 -16.99 7.01 22.34
N SER A 87 -17.16 7.95 21.40
CA SER A 87 -17.31 9.38 21.67
C SER A 87 -18.75 9.88 21.82
N LEU A 88 -19.75 9.03 21.56
CA LEU A 88 -21.15 9.40 21.70
C LEU A 88 -21.53 9.46 23.19
N ASP A 89 -21.95 10.64 23.65
CA ASP A 89 -22.72 10.75 24.90
C ASP A 89 -24.15 10.26 24.65
N ALA A 90 -24.32 8.93 24.67
CA ALA A 90 -25.58 8.25 24.39
C ALA A 90 -26.73 8.67 25.34
N THR A 91 -26.39 9.37 26.42
CA THR A 91 -27.31 9.85 27.45
C THR A 91 -28.27 10.92 26.93
N GLU A 92 -27.83 11.79 26.02
CA GLU A 92 -28.66 12.89 25.49
C GLU A 92 -29.61 12.40 24.38
N LEU A 93 -29.12 11.49 23.53
CA LEU A 93 -29.82 11.00 22.32
C LEU A 93 -30.97 10.01 22.63
N LEU A 94 -30.93 9.35 23.78
CA LEU A 94 -31.87 8.30 24.18
C LEU A 94 -32.65 8.69 25.45
N SER A 95 -32.57 9.94 25.87
CA SER A 95 -33.28 10.52 27.04
C SER A 95 -34.82 10.49 26.93
N ALA A 96 -35.35 10.14 25.75
CA ALA A 96 -36.79 9.98 25.49
C ALA A 96 -37.29 8.53 25.69
N LEU A 97 -36.40 7.58 25.97
CA LEU A 97 -36.76 6.19 26.28
C LEU A 97 -36.91 6.02 27.80
N ASP A 98 -37.77 5.10 28.23
CA ASP A 98 -37.80 4.72 29.63
C ASP A 98 -36.52 3.96 30.05
N ASP A 99 -36.27 3.86 31.35
CA ASP A 99 -35.00 3.38 31.90
C ASP A 99 -34.68 1.91 31.51
N ASP A 100 -35.71 1.08 31.32
CA ASP A 100 -35.53 -0.34 30.96
C ASP A 100 -35.36 -0.52 29.43
N GLU A 101 -36.03 0.29 28.61
CA GLU A 101 -35.82 0.34 27.16
C GLU A 101 -34.44 0.93 26.79
N PHE A 102 -33.99 1.99 27.48
CA PHE A 102 -32.68 2.60 27.30
C PHE A 102 -31.54 1.61 27.56
N ARG A 103 -31.61 0.87 28.68
CA ARG A 103 -30.63 -0.17 29.01
C ARG A 103 -30.59 -1.26 27.96
N THR A 104 -31.75 -1.65 27.45
CA THR A 104 -31.88 -2.71 26.43
C THR A 104 -31.29 -2.31 25.07
N VAL A 105 -31.52 -1.07 24.58
CA VAL A 105 -30.98 -0.58 23.29
C VAL A 105 -29.46 -0.36 23.35
N ARG A 106 -28.96 0.21 24.45
CA ARG A 106 -27.52 0.41 24.66
C ARG A 106 -26.78 -0.93 24.75
N ASP A 107 -27.31 -1.90 25.48
CA ASP A 107 -26.74 -3.26 25.56
C ASP A 107 -26.78 -3.97 24.19
N LEU A 108 -27.77 -3.70 23.34
CA LEU A 108 -27.84 -4.21 21.96
C LEU A 108 -26.83 -3.54 21.02
N VAL A 109 -26.67 -2.21 21.03
CA VAL A 109 -25.65 -1.48 20.23
C VAL A 109 -24.23 -1.89 20.66
N GLY A 110 -24.01 -2.08 21.96
CA GLY A 110 -22.75 -2.62 22.49
C GLY A 110 -22.52 -4.09 22.10
N ARG A 111 -23.55 -4.95 22.20
CA ARG A 111 -23.46 -6.34 21.73
C ARG A 111 -23.31 -6.44 20.20
N LEU A 112 -23.84 -5.51 19.39
CA LEU A 112 -23.62 -5.44 17.92
C LEU A 112 -22.20 -4.94 17.57
N ALA A 113 -21.70 -3.96 18.32
CA ALA A 113 -20.32 -3.48 18.24
C ALA A 113 -19.28 -4.56 18.66
N ALA A 114 -19.67 -5.48 19.55
CA ALA A 114 -18.81 -6.58 20.01
C ALA A 114 -18.95 -7.88 19.19
N LEU A 115 -20.17 -8.25 18.77
CA LEU A 115 -20.45 -9.47 17.99
C LEU A 115 -20.03 -9.36 16.52
N ALA A 116 -19.91 -8.15 15.98
CA ALA A 116 -19.37 -7.92 14.63
C ALA A 116 -17.83 -7.99 14.55
N THR A 117 -17.16 -8.42 15.63
CA THR A 117 -15.70 -8.49 15.86
C THR A 117 -15.09 -7.15 16.32
N GLY A 118 -14.79 -7.03 17.61
CA GLY A 118 -14.29 -5.77 18.20
C GLY A 118 -12.93 -5.29 17.66
N ARG A 119 -12.45 -4.16 18.19
CA ARG A 119 -11.20 -3.47 17.77
C ARG A 119 -9.96 -4.38 17.64
N LEU A 120 -9.80 -5.36 18.53
CA LEU A 120 -8.67 -6.29 18.50
C LEU A 120 -8.72 -7.25 17.29
N ALA A 121 -9.91 -7.66 16.88
CA ALA A 121 -10.09 -8.53 15.72
C ALA A 121 -9.86 -7.75 14.42
N ILE A 122 -10.36 -6.51 14.34
CA ILE A 122 -10.02 -5.58 13.25
C ILE A 122 -8.50 -5.42 13.14
N PHE A 123 -7.80 -5.12 14.24
CA PHE A 123 -6.35 -5.00 14.21
C PHE A 123 -5.62 -6.29 13.81
N ARG A 124 -6.17 -7.45 14.19
CA ARG A 124 -5.63 -8.74 13.77
C ARG A 124 -5.78 -8.92 12.26
N GLU A 125 -6.97 -8.68 11.71
CA GLU A 125 -7.23 -8.80 10.27
C GLU A 125 -6.38 -7.80 9.47
N MET A 126 -6.29 -6.54 9.94
CA MET A 126 -5.41 -5.53 9.34
C MET A 126 -3.98 -6.02 9.26
N ARG A 127 -3.43 -6.56 10.35
CA ARG A 127 -2.06 -7.10 10.37
C ARG A 127 -1.88 -8.29 9.44
N GLU A 128 -2.84 -9.21 9.40
CA GLU A 128 -2.80 -10.37 8.51
C GLU A 128 -2.83 -9.95 7.03
N LEU A 129 -3.64 -8.95 6.68
CA LEU A 129 -3.69 -8.37 5.34
C LEU A 129 -2.41 -7.57 5.02
N ASP A 130 -1.90 -6.78 5.95
CA ASP A 130 -0.66 -6.01 5.78
C ASP A 130 0.54 -6.95 5.56
N ASP A 131 0.60 -8.07 6.27
CA ASP A 131 1.61 -9.12 6.05
C ASP A 131 1.47 -9.73 4.64
N ARG A 132 0.26 -10.07 4.19
CA ARG A 132 0.02 -10.64 2.86
C ARG A 132 0.28 -9.66 1.72
N LEU A 133 0.08 -8.36 1.95
CA LEU A 133 0.32 -7.29 0.98
C LEU A 133 1.78 -6.84 0.94
N GLY A 134 2.63 -7.34 1.85
CA GLY A 134 4.03 -6.93 1.95
C GLY A 134 4.22 -5.55 2.59
N LEU A 135 3.21 -5.01 3.25
CA LEU A 135 3.26 -3.69 3.88
C LEU A 135 4.03 -3.70 5.21
N THR A 136 4.25 -4.87 5.80
CA THR A 136 5.08 -5.05 7.00
C THR A 136 6.47 -5.60 6.68
N PRO A 137 7.49 -5.40 7.53
CA PRO A 137 8.81 -6.03 7.36
C PRO A 137 8.72 -7.57 7.30
N LYS A 138 7.79 -8.16 8.05
CA LYS A 138 7.51 -9.60 8.03
C LYS A 138 6.93 -10.04 6.69
N GLY A 139 5.95 -9.30 6.17
CA GLY A 139 5.37 -9.52 4.85
C GLY A 139 6.39 -9.41 3.73
N MET A 140 7.20 -8.35 3.75
CA MET A 140 8.33 -8.15 2.83
C MET A 140 9.29 -9.34 2.84
N ALA A 141 9.68 -9.81 4.03
CA ALA A 141 10.57 -10.96 4.17
C ALA A 141 9.92 -12.26 3.65
N ALA A 142 8.64 -12.49 3.97
CA ALA A 142 7.90 -13.67 3.53
C ALA A 142 7.71 -13.70 2.01
N LEU A 143 7.41 -12.55 1.39
CA LEU A 143 7.29 -12.38 -0.05
C LEU A 143 8.64 -12.23 -0.77
N ARG A 144 9.74 -12.15 0.00
CA ARG A 144 11.11 -11.94 -0.49
C ARG A 144 11.25 -10.67 -1.32
N TRP A 145 10.55 -9.63 -0.88
CA TRP A 145 10.64 -8.31 -1.46
C TRP A 145 11.75 -7.52 -0.79
N THR A 146 12.42 -6.67 -1.56
CA THR A 146 13.42 -5.74 -1.04
C THR A 146 13.27 -4.42 -1.77
N ILE A 147 13.13 -3.34 -1.02
CA ILE A 147 13.10 -1.99 -1.59
C ILE A 147 14.54 -1.62 -1.94
N VAL A 148 14.76 -1.20 -3.18
CA VAL A 148 16.05 -0.76 -3.70
C VAL A 148 15.94 0.67 -4.20
N PRO A 149 17.05 1.42 -4.27
CA PRO A 149 17.06 2.70 -4.97
C PRO A 149 16.52 2.53 -6.39
N ASP A 150 15.86 3.56 -6.90
CA ASP A 150 15.34 3.52 -8.26
C ASP A 150 16.47 3.19 -9.24
N PRO A 151 16.25 2.27 -10.18
CA PRO A 151 17.24 2.05 -11.22
C PRO A 151 17.46 3.39 -11.92
N VAL A 152 18.72 3.79 -12.07
CA VAL A 152 19.07 4.94 -12.90
C VAL A 152 18.43 4.65 -14.26
N GLN A 153 17.45 5.46 -14.67
CA GLN A 153 16.92 5.41 -16.01
C GLN A 153 18.11 5.66 -16.93
N GLN A 154 18.69 4.58 -17.46
CA GLN A 154 19.50 4.69 -18.65
C GLN A 154 18.50 5.10 -19.72
N ASP A 155 18.54 6.37 -20.11
CA ASP A 155 17.79 6.91 -21.24
C ASP A 155 18.05 6.02 -22.44
N ALA A 156 17.15 5.06 -22.66
CA ALA A 156 17.17 4.22 -23.83
C ALA A 156 16.68 5.10 -25.00
N GLY A 157 17.64 5.71 -25.71
CA GLY A 157 17.44 6.12 -27.11
C GLY A 157 17.29 7.60 -27.40
N ALA A 158 18.01 8.50 -26.73
CA ALA A 158 18.20 9.86 -27.23
C ALA A 158 19.60 10.05 -27.84
N GLY A 159 19.70 9.88 -29.17
CA GLY A 159 20.61 10.73 -29.95
C GLY A 159 21.79 10.10 -30.70
N ALA A 160 21.65 8.93 -31.33
CA ALA A 160 22.51 8.57 -32.47
C ALA A 160 21.87 8.95 -33.81
N ASP A 161 20.53 8.84 -33.94
CA ASP A 161 19.79 9.17 -35.17
C ASP A 161 19.50 10.67 -35.36
N GLY A 162 19.54 11.48 -34.29
CA GLY A 162 19.31 12.93 -34.40
C GLY A 162 20.47 13.68 -35.07
N VAL A 163 21.71 13.20 -34.88
CA VAL A 163 22.90 13.84 -35.44
C VAL A 163 23.01 13.56 -36.94
N THR A 164 22.66 12.37 -37.40
CA THR A 164 22.65 12.00 -38.83
C THR A 164 21.59 12.78 -39.61
N ASP A 165 20.41 13.03 -39.03
CA ASP A 165 19.34 13.84 -39.66
C ASP A 165 19.72 15.34 -39.75
N LEU A 166 20.34 15.91 -38.70
CA LEU A 166 20.83 17.29 -38.71
C LEU A 166 21.95 17.50 -39.74
N THR A 167 22.86 16.52 -39.87
CA THR A 167 23.97 16.59 -40.83
C THR A 167 23.45 16.48 -42.27
N SER A 168 22.41 15.67 -42.50
CA SER A 168 21.75 15.51 -43.80
C SER A 168 20.95 16.75 -44.21
N ARG A 169 20.23 17.39 -43.26
CA ARG A 169 19.54 18.66 -43.48
C ARG A 169 20.50 19.81 -43.80
N ARG A 170 21.64 19.88 -43.11
CA ARG A 170 22.65 20.92 -43.35
C ARG A 170 23.27 20.82 -44.75
N ARG A 171 23.51 19.61 -45.25
CA ARG A 171 24.03 19.38 -46.61
C ARG A 171 23.03 19.81 -47.70
N LYS A 172 21.73 19.55 -47.51
CA LYS A 172 20.69 19.98 -48.46
C LYS A 172 20.53 21.50 -48.56
N LEU A 173 20.82 22.24 -47.49
CA LEU A 173 20.77 23.70 -47.49
C LEU A 173 21.97 24.34 -48.19
N THR A 174 23.14 23.69 -48.17
CA THR A 174 24.34 24.19 -48.85
C THR A 174 24.36 23.91 -50.35
N ASP A 175 23.64 22.87 -50.82
CA ASP A 175 23.51 22.55 -52.26
C ASP A 175 22.37 23.36 -52.95
N ALA A 176 21.57 24.10 -52.18
CA ALA A 176 20.44 24.90 -52.66
C ALA A 176 20.73 26.41 -52.76
N SER A 177 22.01 26.81 -52.66
CA SER A 177 22.51 28.18 -52.90
C SER A 177 23.48 28.18 -54.07
#